data_AF-A0AAD6YNN9-F1
#
_entry.id   AF-A0AAD6YNN9-F1
#
_cell.length_a   1.000
_cell.length_b   1.000
_cell.length_c   1.000
_cell.angle_alpha   90.00
_cell.angle_beta   90.00
_cell.angle_gamma   90.00
#
_symmetry.space_group_name_H-M   'P 1'
#
loop_
_entity.id
_entity.type
_entity.pdbx_description
1 polymer ?
#
loop_
_entity_poly.entity_id
_entity_poly.type
_entity_poly.pdbx_seq_one_letter_code
_entity_poly.pdbx_strand_id
1 'polypeptide(L)'
;VLDALDECSDRREKLLDSIAAIVEAQLSNVRLIVTSRPEVRFKAVLAECGVSVSLDGCVDRDIESYVDTILSKEAHWTPEKKDEIKTKLAEQGGGMFRLVFLQLSELRKSGWKLSSAIKALSDMPTSLPDIYDRILQNVKAPDMVSNICRTINWLTVCGGPMELPALIDALAFDFDKKPLRFNPDEPTQPEALIAACAGFVSVSPDIYDHTKSMVKIAHASVTDYFVSAKGLKDSIKGYCEVSPQSAHFLVARTCLAYLCSF
;
A
#
# COMPACT_ATOMS: atom_id res chain seq x y z
N VAL A 1 -9.40 6.57 18.40
CA VAL A 1 -8.65 7.10 17.24
C VAL A 1 -9.44 6.76 16.00
N LEU A 2 -9.68 7.73 15.12
CA LEU A 2 -10.30 7.56 13.82
C LEU A 2 -9.24 7.92 12.78
N ASP A 3 -8.79 6.93 12.01
CA ASP A 3 -7.73 7.10 11.03
C ASP A 3 -8.31 7.25 9.62
N ALA A 4 -7.81 8.22 8.86
CA ALA A 4 -8.20 8.54 7.49
C ALA A 4 -9.72 8.71 7.29
N LEU A 5 -10.33 9.65 8.02
CA LEU A 5 -11.78 9.89 8.00
C LEU A 5 -12.35 10.09 6.58
N ASP A 6 -11.58 10.68 5.67
CA ASP A 6 -11.96 10.91 4.28
C ASP A 6 -12.18 9.64 3.46
N GLU A 7 -11.59 8.52 3.86
CA GLU A 7 -11.79 7.20 3.25
C GLU A 7 -13.14 6.57 3.63
N CYS A 8 -13.91 7.16 4.56
CA CYS A 8 -15.25 6.70 4.89
C CYS A 8 -16.26 7.18 3.84
N SER A 9 -16.72 6.30 2.94
CA SER A 9 -17.69 6.64 1.88
C SER A 9 -19.15 6.54 2.34
N ASP A 10 -19.55 5.44 2.97
CA ASP A 10 -20.96 5.04 3.03
C ASP A 10 -21.73 5.55 4.26
N ARG A 11 -21.04 6.10 5.27
CA ARG A 11 -21.63 6.55 6.54
C ARG A 11 -21.05 7.87 7.05
N ARG A 12 -20.46 8.65 6.14
CA ARG A 12 -19.67 9.84 6.45
C ARG A 12 -20.44 10.87 7.28
N GLU A 13 -21.68 11.19 6.91
CA GLU A 13 -22.49 12.20 7.59
C GLU A 13 -22.84 11.77 9.02
N LYS A 14 -23.36 10.55 9.18
CA LYS A 14 -23.67 9.99 10.50
C LYS A 14 -22.45 9.90 11.42
N LEU A 15 -21.27 9.60 10.85
CA LEU A 15 -20.03 9.56 11.61
C LEU A 15 -19.61 10.96 12.08
N LEU A 16 -19.73 11.97 11.23
CA LEU A 16 -19.48 13.36 11.61
C LEU A 16 -20.45 13.83 12.71
N ASP A 17 -21.75 13.53 12.58
CA ASP A 17 -22.73 13.85 13.62
C ASP A 17 -22.39 13.17 14.96
N SER A 18 -21.92 11.92 14.89
CA SER A 18 -21.50 11.17 16.08
C SER A 18 -20.25 11.79 16.72
N ILE A 19 -19.28 12.25 15.91
CA ILE A 19 -18.09 12.96 16.41
C ILE A 19 -18.50 14.26 17.11
N ALA A 20 -19.36 15.05 16.48
CA ALA A 20 -19.87 16.30 17.07
C ALA A 20 -20.58 16.03 18.41
N ALA A 21 -21.48 15.04 18.46
CA ALA A 21 -22.19 14.69 19.69
C ALA A 21 -21.25 14.23 20.82
N ILE A 22 -20.18 13.49 20.51
CA ILE A 22 -19.18 13.08 21.50
C ILE A 22 -18.43 14.30 22.07
N VAL A 23 -18.08 15.26 21.20
CA VAL A 23 -17.40 16.49 21.61
C VAL A 23 -18.31 17.37 22.46
N GLU A 24 -19.56 17.56 22.04
CA GLU A 24 -20.58 18.33 22.79
C GLU A 24 -20.86 17.74 24.16
N ALA A 25 -20.84 16.41 24.30
CA ALA A 25 -21.07 15.73 25.57
C ALA A 25 -19.96 15.98 26.61
N GLN A 26 -18.80 16.55 26.22
CA GLN A 26 -17.68 16.91 27.11
C GLN A 26 -17.26 15.79 28.08
N LEU A 27 -17.26 14.54 27.58
CA LEU A 27 -16.96 13.37 28.39
C LEU A 27 -15.51 13.42 28.89
N SER A 28 -15.31 13.42 30.21
CA SER A 28 -13.99 13.57 30.83
C SER A 28 -13.03 12.39 30.59
N ASN A 29 -13.57 11.22 30.27
CA ASN A 29 -12.85 9.97 30.06
C ASN A 29 -12.65 9.61 28.58
N VAL A 30 -13.07 10.45 27.64
CA VAL A 30 -12.94 10.19 26.19
C VAL A 30 -11.98 11.19 25.56
N ARG A 31 -11.00 10.68 24.82
CA ARG A 31 -10.09 11.48 23.99
C ARG A 31 -10.19 11.01 22.55
N LEU A 32 -10.46 11.94 21.64
CA LEU A 32 -10.59 11.66 20.23
C LEU A 32 -9.37 12.21 19.48
N ILE A 33 -8.80 11.38 18.61
CA ILE A 33 -7.82 11.78 17.60
C ILE A 33 -8.44 11.37 16.27
N VAL A 34 -8.54 12.33 15.36
CA VAL A 34 -9.08 12.14 14.01
C VAL A 34 -8.00 12.59 13.02
N THR A 35 -7.70 11.75 12.04
CA THR A 35 -6.81 12.12 10.92
C THR A 35 -7.64 12.18 9.64
N SER A 36 -7.31 13.11 8.75
CA SER A 36 -7.95 13.24 7.43
C SER A 36 -7.10 14.12 6.50
N ARG A 37 -7.28 13.97 5.18
CA ARG A 37 -6.84 14.97 4.21
C ARG A 37 -7.56 16.31 4.44
N PRO A 38 -6.97 17.45 4.02
CA PRO A 38 -7.55 18.78 4.21
C PRO A 38 -8.72 19.05 3.24
N GLU A 39 -9.77 18.23 3.27
CA GLU A 39 -10.98 18.49 2.51
C GLU A 39 -11.79 19.60 3.19
N VAL A 40 -12.26 20.57 2.40
CA VAL A 40 -13.02 21.74 2.87
C VAL A 40 -14.19 21.35 3.77
N ARG A 41 -14.85 20.22 3.45
CA ARG A 41 -16.03 19.73 4.16
C ARG A 41 -15.72 19.20 5.56
N PHE A 42 -14.60 18.52 5.75
CA PHE A 42 -14.16 18.07 7.08
C PHE A 42 -13.63 19.23 7.91
N LYS A 43 -12.96 20.17 7.26
CA LYS A 43 -12.35 21.32 7.93
C LYS A 43 -13.36 22.16 8.71
N ALA A 44 -14.55 22.40 8.16
CA ALA A 44 -15.59 23.18 8.85
C ALA A 44 -16.07 22.50 10.14
N VAL A 45 -16.48 21.22 10.05
CA VAL A 45 -17.02 20.47 11.19
C VAL A 45 -15.94 20.21 12.25
N LEU A 46 -14.73 19.80 11.82
CA LEU A 46 -13.65 19.45 12.74
C LEU A 46 -13.00 20.66 13.40
N ALA A 47 -13.02 21.84 12.77
CA ALA A 47 -12.47 23.06 13.36
C ALA A 47 -13.24 23.49 14.62
N GLU A 48 -14.54 23.18 14.69
CA GLU A 48 -15.38 23.47 15.87
C GLU A 48 -15.24 22.38 16.95
N CYS A 49 -14.74 21.21 16.58
CA CYS A 49 -14.64 20.04 17.47
C CYS A 49 -13.39 20.00 18.35
N GLY A 50 -12.36 20.83 18.08
CA GLY A 50 -11.14 20.82 18.88
C GLY A 50 -9.92 21.45 18.22
N VAL A 51 -8.74 20.95 18.61
CA VAL A 51 -7.44 21.44 18.10
C VAL A 51 -7.11 20.75 16.77
N SER A 52 -6.93 21.54 15.72
CA SER A 52 -6.47 21.07 14.42
C SER A 52 -4.95 21.22 14.31
N VAL A 53 -4.26 20.15 13.91
CA VAL A 53 -2.82 20.15 13.63
C VAL A 53 -2.63 19.81 12.15
N SER A 54 -2.07 20.73 11.36
CA SER A 54 -1.66 20.45 9.98
C SER A 54 -0.24 19.89 9.98
N LEU A 55 -0.01 18.89 9.14
CA LEU A 55 1.29 18.26 8.93
C LEU A 55 2.02 18.80 7.69
N ASP A 56 1.50 19.84 7.03
CA ASP A 56 2.00 20.31 5.73
C ASP A 56 3.23 21.22 5.81
N GLY A 57 3.61 21.69 7.02
CA GLY A 57 4.55 22.80 7.18
C GLY A 57 6.05 22.47 7.04
N CYS A 58 6.46 21.22 7.24
CA CYS A 58 7.87 20.82 7.31
C CYS A 58 8.17 19.50 6.57
N VAL A 59 7.31 19.08 5.65
CA VAL A 59 7.36 17.74 5.05
C VAL A 59 8.72 17.42 4.43
N ASP A 60 9.33 18.36 3.71
CA ASP A 60 10.64 18.13 3.06
C ASP A 60 11.76 17.92 4.10
N ARG A 61 11.76 18.69 5.19
CA ARG A 61 12.73 18.51 6.29
C ARG A 61 12.52 17.19 7.03
N ASP A 62 11.27 16.78 7.21
CA ASP A 62 10.96 15.50 7.85
C ASP A 62 11.34 14.32 6.94
N ILE A 63 11.18 14.47 5.61
CA ILE A 63 11.68 13.51 4.61
C ILE A 63 13.20 13.42 4.66
N GLU A 64 13.91 14.54 4.68
CA GLU A 64 15.38 14.55 4.81
C GLU A 64 15.83 13.83 6.08
N SER A 65 15.20 14.13 7.22
CA SER A 65 15.49 13.46 8.51
C SER A 65 15.20 11.95 8.46
N TYR A 66 14.11 11.57 7.79
CA TYR A 66 13.78 10.17 7.55
C TYR A 66 14.86 9.47 6.71
N VAL A 67 15.29 10.09 5.60
CA VAL A 67 16.35 9.53 4.75
C VAL A 67 17.66 9.42 5.52
N ASP A 68 18.07 10.44 6.27
CA ASP A 68 19.26 10.41 7.13
C ASP A 68 19.21 9.25 8.14
N THR A 69 18.04 9.01 8.74
CA THR A 69 17.84 7.90 9.67
C THR A 69 18.08 6.54 8.98
N ILE A 70 17.63 6.39 7.74
CA ILE A 70 17.85 5.16 6.96
C ILE A 70 19.33 5.03 6.55
N LEU A 71 19.94 6.10 6.05
CA LEU A 71 21.33 6.11 5.58
C LEU A 71 22.35 6.02 6.70
N SER A 72 22.01 6.40 7.93
CA SER A 72 22.90 6.28 9.09
C SER A 72 23.34 4.83 9.33
N LYS A 73 22.50 3.86 8.98
CA LYS A 73 22.77 2.41 9.08
C LYS A 73 23.80 1.92 8.07
N GLU A 74 24.02 2.65 6.99
CA GLU A 74 24.94 2.29 5.91
C GLU A 74 26.33 2.89 6.19
N ALA A 75 27.09 2.28 7.11
CA ALA A 75 28.36 2.82 7.61
C ALA A 75 29.46 2.92 6.54
N HIS A 76 29.37 2.16 5.44
CA HIS A 76 30.35 2.15 4.34
C HIS A 76 30.24 3.35 3.40
N TRP A 77 29.22 4.20 3.53
CA TRP A 77 29.07 5.42 2.75
C TRP A 77 29.67 6.61 3.46
N THR A 78 30.38 7.47 2.72
CA THR A 78 30.94 8.72 3.27
C THR A 78 29.81 9.72 3.53
N PRO A 79 29.99 10.66 4.48
CA PRO A 79 28.98 11.68 4.76
C PRO A 79 28.52 12.45 3.52
N GLU A 80 29.45 12.79 2.61
CA GLU A 80 29.16 13.55 1.39
C GLU A 80 28.23 12.78 0.45
N LYS A 81 28.39 11.45 0.38
CA LYS A 81 27.54 10.58 -0.45
C LYS A 81 26.17 10.40 0.17
N LYS A 82 26.09 10.28 1.48
CA LYS A 82 24.79 10.23 2.17
C LYS A 82 24.01 11.52 1.92
N ASP A 83 24.69 12.66 1.99
CA ASP A 83 24.10 13.96 1.70
C ASP A 83 23.64 14.09 0.24
N GLU A 84 24.45 13.67 -0.74
CA GLU A 84 24.05 13.65 -2.16
C GLU A 84 22.77 12.83 -2.39
N ILE A 85 22.70 11.65 -1.78
CA ILE A 85 21.57 10.72 -1.93
C ILE A 85 20.33 11.29 -1.24
N LYS A 86 20.48 11.85 -0.04
CA LYS A 86 19.41 12.53 0.69
C LYS A 86 18.80 13.66 -0.12
N THR A 87 19.64 14.59 -0.58
CA THR A 87 19.18 15.76 -1.35
C THR A 87 18.41 15.33 -2.59
N LYS A 88 18.96 14.37 -3.36
CA LYS A 88 18.28 13.84 -4.55
C LYS A 88 16.93 13.18 -4.23
N LEU A 89 16.85 12.35 -3.18
CA LEU A 89 15.61 11.68 -2.82
C LEU A 89 14.56 12.65 -2.27
N ALA A 90 14.96 13.65 -1.49
CA ALA A 90 14.05 14.68 -0.99
C ALA A 90 13.47 15.50 -2.16
N GLU A 91 14.32 15.95 -3.08
CA GLU A 91 13.90 16.69 -4.29
C GLU A 91 12.97 15.84 -5.18
N GLN A 92 13.36 14.60 -5.49
CA GLN A 92 12.56 13.71 -6.34
C GLN A 92 11.28 13.22 -5.66
N GLY A 93 11.25 13.19 -4.33
CA GLY A 93 10.11 12.75 -3.53
C GLY A 93 8.93 13.71 -3.56
N GLY A 94 9.18 15.00 -3.81
CA GLY A 94 8.13 16.01 -3.96
C GLY A 94 7.16 16.08 -2.78
N GLY A 95 7.68 16.01 -1.54
CA GLY A 95 6.86 15.99 -0.33
C GLY A 95 6.12 14.68 -0.04
N MET A 96 6.36 13.60 -0.79
CA MET A 96 5.67 12.32 -0.58
C MET A 96 6.57 11.28 0.10
N PHE A 97 6.38 11.08 1.42
CA PHE A 97 7.04 9.99 2.16
C PHE A 97 6.89 8.64 1.49
N ARG A 98 5.70 8.35 0.92
CA ARG A 98 5.44 7.09 0.23
C ARG A 98 6.36 6.88 -0.97
N LEU A 99 6.60 7.92 -1.76
CA LEU A 99 7.48 7.84 -2.92
C LEU A 99 8.93 7.63 -2.46
N VAL A 100 9.40 8.42 -1.50
CA VAL A 100 10.76 8.30 -0.95
C VAL A 100 11.01 6.93 -0.32
N PHE A 101 10.05 6.38 0.41
CA PHE A 101 10.10 5.02 0.94
C PHE A 101 10.31 3.97 -0.17
N LEU A 102 9.58 4.09 -1.27
CA LEU A 102 9.69 3.17 -2.41
C LEU A 102 11.03 3.36 -3.14
N GLN A 103 11.49 4.60 -3.33
CA GLN A 103 12.80 4.91 -3.94
C GLN A 103 13.94 4.33 -3.10
N LEU A 104 13.91 4.49 -1.77
CA LEU A 104 14.87 3.86 -0.86
C LEU A 104 14.83 2.33 -0.95
N SER A 105 13.65 1.75 -1.11
CA SER A 105 13.49 0.30 -1.30
C SER A 105 14.11 -0.16 -2.62
N GLU A 106 13.98 0.61 -3.71
CA GLU A 106 14.66 0.35 -4.98
C GLU A 106 16.19 0.48 -4.86
N LEU A 107 16.68 1.49 -4.13
CA LEU A 107 18.12 1.63 -3.86
C LEU A 107 18.69 0.45 -3.08
N ARG A 108 17.94 -0.07 -2.11
CA ARG A 108 18.33 -1.27 -1.36
C ARG A 108 18.51 -2.49 -2.28
N LYS A 109 17.73 -2.63 -3.35
CA LYS A 109 17.90 -3.71 -4.35
C LYS A 109 19.25 -3.66 -5.07
N SER A 110 19.89 -2.49 -5.12
CA SER A 110 21.26 -2.33 -5.64
C SER A 110 22.35 -2.83 -4.66
N GLY A 111 21.96 -3.42 -3.53
CA GLY A 111 22.87 -3.91 -2.49
C GLY A 111 23.68 -2.80 -1.84
N TRP A 112 23.17 -1.56 -1.86
CA TRP A 112 23.85 -0.36 -1.35
C TRP A 112 25.28 -0.15 -1.87
N LYS A 113 25.61 -0.71 -3.05
CA LYS A 113 26.86 -0.43 -3.75
C LYS A 113 26.77 0.98 -4.32
N LEU A 114 27.70 1.84 -3.95
CA LEU A 114 27.65 3.26 -4.30
C LEU A 114 27.46 3.54 -5.79
N SER A 115 28.26 2.91 -6.66
CA SER A 115 28.16 3.12 -8.11
C SER A 115 26.80 2.68 -8.67
N SER A 116 26.21 1.63 -8.10
CA SER A 116 24.88 1.16 -8.47
C SER A 116 23.78 2.05 -7.91
N ALA A 117 23.93 2.55 -6.68
CA ALA A 117 23.00 3.48 -6.06
C ALA A 117 22.94 4.82 -6.79
N ILE A 118 24.08 5.41 -7.15
CA ILE A 118 24.14 6.65 -7.96
C ILE A 118 23.47 6.44 -9.31
N LYS A 119 23.76 5.33 -9.99
CA LYS A 119 23.11 5.01 -11.27
C LYS A 119 21.60 4.83 -11.12
N ALA A 120 21.15 4.15 -10.06
CA ALA A 120 19.74 3.96 -9.77
C ALA A 120 19.05 5.31 -9.51
N LEU A 121 19.69 6.23 -8.77
CA LEU A 121 19.18 7.58 -8.52
C LEU A 121 18.95 8.40 -9.79
N SER A 122 19.85 8.30 -10.77
CA SER A 122 19.73 9.04 -12.03
C SER A 122 18.52 8.61 -12.86
N ASP A 123 18.10 7.36 -12.72
CA ASP A 123 16.93 6.78 -13.40
C ASP A 123 15.78 6.55 -12.40
N MET A 124 15.77 7.22 -11.25
CA MET A 124 14.78 6.96 -10.21
C MET A 124 13.42 7.58 -10.60
N PRO A 125 12.31 6.84 -10.49
CA PRO A 125 10.99 7.40 -10.79
C PRO A 125 10.62 8.50 -9.79
N THR A 126 10.02 9.58 -10.28
CA THR A 126 9.65 10.78 -9.49
C THR A 126 8.14 10.88 -9.23
N SER A 127 7.39 9.83 -9.55
CA SER A 127 5.95 9.75 -9.28
C SER A 127 5.58 8.37 -8.74
N LEU A 128 4.46 8.30 -8.00
CA LEU A 128 3.93 7.03 -7.49
C LEU A 128 3.55 6.07 -8.63
N PRO A 129 2.84 6.49 -9.69
CA PRO A 129 2.58 5.59 -10.82
C PRO A 129 3.84 5.02 -11.45
N ASP A 130 4.85 5.85 -11.72
CA ASP A 130 6.07 5.40 -12.39
C ASP A 130 6.88 4.40 -11.54
N ILE A 131 6.92 4.59 -10.22
CA ILE A 131 7.62 3.65 -9.34
C ILE A 131 6.86 2.34 -9.17
N TYR A 132 5.52 2.37 -9.14
CA TYR A 132 4.71 1.15 -9.15
C TYR A 132 4.86 0.37 -10.45
N ASP A 133 4.88 1.07 -11.59
CA ASP A 133 5.18 0.51 -12.90
C ASP A 133 6.54 -0.20 -12.91
N ARG A 134 7.57 0.45 -12.36
CA ARG A 134 8.90 -0.13 -12.23
C ARG A 134 8.89 -1.39 -11.37
N ILE A 135 8.21 -1.36 -10.22
CA ILE A 135 8.12 -2.53 -9.34
C ILE A 135 7.46 -3.70 -10.07
N LEU A 136 6.35 -3.47 -10.78
CA LEU A 136 5.68 -4.52 -11.56
C LEU A 136 6.55 -5.05 -12.72
N GLN A 137 7.24 -4.17 -13.46
CA GLN A 137 8.13 -4.57 -14.57
C GLN A 137 9.32 -5.41 -14.12
N ASN A 138 9.76 -5.25 -12.86
CA ASN A 138 10.82 -6.06 -12.28
C ASN A 138 10.37 -7.50 -11.96
N VAL A 139 9.07 -7.77 -11.96
CA VAL A 139 8.52 -9.13 -11.78
C VAL A 139 8.54 -9.85 -13.13
N LYS A 140 9.50 -10.78 -13.29
CA LYS A 140 9.77 -11.45 -14.57
C LYS A 140 8.73 -12.52 -14.95
N ALA A 141 8.08 -13.13 -13.97
CA ALA A 141 7.14 -14.22 -14.19
C ALA A 141 5.71 -13.66 -14.39
N PRO A 142 5.07 -13.85 -15.56
CA PRO A 142 3.72 -13.34 -15.83
C PRO A 142 2.67 -13.87 -14.84
N ASP A 143 2.80 -15.12 -14.40
CA ASP A 143 1.90 -15.71 -13.41
C ASP A 143 2.01 -15.01 -12.04
N MET A 144 3.22 -14.58 -11.67
CA MET A 144 3.43 -13.81 -10.45
C MET A 144 2.81 -12.41 -10.55
N VAL A 145 2.90 -11.76 -11.72
CA VAL A 145 2.19 -10.48 -11.97
C VAL A 145 0.68 -10.66 -11.82
N SER A 146 0.13 -11.74 -12.38
CA SER A 146 -1.29 -12.09 -12.22
C SER A 146 -1.66 -12.31 -10.75
N ASN A 147 -0.80 -12.97 -9.98
CA ASN A 147 -1.01 -13.20 -8.55
C ASN A 147 -0.93 -11.92 -7.71
N ILE A 148 -0.07 -10.96 -8.07
CA ILE A 148 -0.07 -9.62 -7.47
C ILE A 148 -1.44 -8.96 -7.73
N CYS A 149 -1.91 -8.94 -8.97
CA CYS A 149 -3.19 -8.30 -9.30
C CYS A 149 -4.39 -8.98 -8.62
N ARG A 150 -4.39 -10.31 -8.53
CA ARG A 150 -5.41 -11.06 -7.77
C ARG A 150 -5.33 -10.73 -6.27
N THR A 151 -4.12 -10.64 -5.71
CA THR A 151 -3.91 -10.21 -4.32
C THR A 151 -4.51 -8.84 -4.07
N ILE A 152 -4.25 -7.86 -4.95
CA ILE A 152 -4.83 -6.52 -4.80
C ILE A 152 -6.36 -6.55 -4.93
N ASN A 153 -6.92 -7.34 -5.86
CA ASN A 153 -8.38 -7.51 -5.97
C ASN A 153 -8.98 -8.06 -4.65
N TRP A 154 -8.40 -9.12 -4.08
CA TRP A 154 -8.83 -9.68 -2.80
C TRP A 154 -8.78 -8.63 -1.68
N LEU A 155 -7.64 -7.96 -1.52
CA LEU A 155 -7.45 -6.98 -0.46
C LEU A 155 -8.32 -5.71 -0.64
N THR A 156 -8.71 -5.39 -1.87
CA THR A 156 -9.61 -4.25 -2.16
C THR A 156 -11.05 -4.56 -1.72
N VAL A 157 -11.53 -5.79 -1.90
CA VAL A 157 -12.92 -6.18 -1.61
C VAL A 157 -13.11 -6.70 -0.19
N CYS A 158 -12.10 -7.33 0.41
CA CYS A 158 -12.21 -7.85 1.78
C CYS A 158 -12.44 -6.75 2.83
N GLY A 159 -12.21 -5.47 2.51
CA GLY A 159 -12.47 -4.35 3.42
C GLY A 159 -11.57 -4.31 4.65
N GLY A 160 -10.51 -5.13 4.68
CA GLY A 160 -9.60 -5.27 5.82
C GLY A 160 -8.43 -6.22 5.53
N PRO A 161 -7.52 -6.39 6.51
CA PRO A 161 -6.41 -7.34 6.39
C PRO A 161 -6.90 -8.77 6.23
N MET A 162 -6.16 -9.58 5.47
CA MET A 162 -6.47 -11.00 5.22
C MET A 162 -5.35 -11.88 5.78
N GLU A 163 -5.69 -13.05 6.33
CA GLU A 163 -4.69 -14.02 6.76
C GLU A 163 -3.87 -14.51 5.56
N LEU A 164 -2.53 -14.52 5.68
CA LEU A 164 -1.63 -14.93 4.60
C LEU A 164 -1.95 -16.34 4.06
N PRO A 165 -2.18 -17.39 4.89
CA PRO A 165 -2.56 -18.70 4.36
C PRO A 165 -3.85 -18.69 3.54
N ALA A 166 -4.87 -17.95 4.00
CA ALA A 166 -6.13 -17.83 3.26
C ALA A 166 -5.93 -17.12 1.91
N LEU A 167 -5.04 -16.12 1.86
CA LEU A 167 -4.68 -15.46 0.61
C LEU A 167 -3.96 -16.43 -0.35
N ILE A 168 -3.10 -17.31 0.16
CA ILE A 168 -2.40 -18.32 -0.66
C ILE A 168 -3.41 -19.33 -1.23
N ASP A 169 -4.35 -19.82 -0.42
CA ASP A 169 -5.43 -20.69 -0.90
C ASP A 169 -6.29 -20.00 -1.96
N ALA A 170 -6.59 -18.72 -1.77
CA ALA A 170 -7.35 -17.92 -2.72
C ALA A 170 -6.64 -17.72 -4.08
N LEU A 171 -5.32 -17.93 -4.12
CA LEU A 171 -4.49 -17.91 -5.32
C LEU A 171 -4.20 -19.31 -5.89
N ALA A 172 -4.46 -20.38 -5.14
CA ALA A 172 -4.22 -21.76 -5.51
C ALA A 172 -5.34 -22.31 -6.42
N PHE A 173 -5.64 -21.59 -7.50
CA PHE A 173 -6.62 -21.99 -8.50
C PHE A 173 -6.01 -21.95 -9.90
N ASP A 174 -6.46 -22.88 -10.75
CA ASP A 174 -6.16 -22.83 -12.18
C ASP A 174 -7.15 -21.87 -12.85
N PHE A 175 -6.73 -20.60 -12.97
CA PHE A 175 -7.54 -19.52 -13.52
C PHE A 175 -7.76 -19.59 -15.03
N ASP A 176 -7.04 -20.47 -15.73
CA ASP A 176 -7.17 -20.69 -17.17
C ASP A 176 -8.19 -21.80 -17.49
N LYS A 177 -8.44 -22.71 -16.54
CA LYS A 177 -9.47 -23.74 -16.67
C LYS A 177 -10.88 -23.20 -16.56
N LYS A 178 -11.77 -23.80 -17.37
CA LYS A 178 -13.22 -23.60 -17.33
C LYS A 178 -13.90 -24.97 -17.18
N PRO A 179 -14.56 -25.27 -16.05
CA PRO A 179 -14.73 -24.41 -14.86
C PRO A 179 -13.42 -24.20 -14.09
N LEU A 180 -13.40 -23.14 -13.27
CA LEU A 180 -12.30 -22.82 -12.34
C LEU A 180 -12.09 -24.01 -11.39
N ARG A 181 -10.83 -24.39 -11.13
CA ARG A 181 -10.49 -25.53 -10.28
C ARG A 181 -9.52 -25.13 -9.19
N PHE A 182 -9.85 -25.51 -7.95
CA PHE A 182 -8.92 -25.42 -6.84
C PHE A 182 -7.78 -26.42 -7.04
N ASN A 183 -6.54 -25.98 -6.89
CA ASN A 183 -5.33 -26.76 -7.07
C ASN A 183 -4.41 -26.57 -5.85
N PRO A 184 -4.67 -27.28 -4.73
CA PRO A 184 -3.88 -27.15 -3.52
C PRO A 184 -2.46 -27.74 -3.66
N ASP A 185 -2.18 -28.51 -4.71
CA ASP A 185 -0.90 -29.20 -4.91
C ASP A 185 0.19 -28.27 -5.48
N GLU A 186 -0.18 -27.11 -6.03
CA GLU A 186 0.74 -26.12 -6.59
C GLU A 186 0.52 -24.71 -5.98
N PRO A 187 0.68 -24.55 -4.66
CA PRO A 187 0.46 -23.26 -4.02
C PRO A 187 1.57 -22.28 -4.40
N THR A 188 1.21 -21.00 -4.51
CA THR A 188 2.21 -19.93 -4.60
C THR A 188 3.01 -19.90 -3.29
N GLN A 189 4.35 -19.84 -3.39
CA GLN A 189 5.18 -19.74 -2.20
C GLN A 189 4.93 -18.40 -1.47
N PRO A 190 4.59 -18.40 -0.16
CA PRO A 190 4.25 -17.18 0.57
C PRO A 190 5.36 -16.12 0.53
N GLU A 191 6.61 -16.53 0.71
CA GLU A 191 7.78 -15.63 0.72
C GLU A 191 8.00 -15.01 -0.67
N ALA A 192 7.80 -15.79 -1.73
CA ALA A 192 7.91 -15.31 -3.10
C ALA A 192 6.81 -14.30 -3.43
N LEU A 193 5.56 -14.56 -2.99
CA LEU A 193 4.46 -13.63 -3.15
C LEU A 193 4.71 -12.33 -2.40
N ILE A 194 5.13 -12.39 -1.13
CA ILE A 194 5.43 -11.20 -0.32
C ILE A 194 6.55 -10.38 -0.96
N ALA A 195 7.62 -11.04 -1.43
CA ALA A 195 8.73 -10.38 -2.10
C ALA A 195 8.29 -9.72 -3.42
N ALA A 196 7.43 -10.38 -4.20
CA ALA A 196 6.89 -9.82 -5.44
C ALA A 196 5.89 -8.67 -5.17
N CYS A 197 5.15 -8.74 -4.07
CA CYS A 197 4.25 -7.70 -3.61
C CYS A 197 4.95 -6.57 -2.82
N ALA A 198 6.29 -6.58 -2.74
CA ALA A 198 7.05 -5.60 -1.99
C ALA A 198 6.79 -4.18 -2.54
N GLY A 199 6.22 -3.32 -1.69
CA GLY A 199 5.80 -1.98 -2.08
C GLY A 199 4.31 -1.86 -2.44
N PHE A 200 3.56 -2.96 -2.51
CA PHE A 200 2.10 -2.95 -2.67
C PHE A 200 1.37 -3.38 -1.40
N VAL A 201 1.91 -4.35 -0.67
CA VAL A 201 1.30 -4.88 0.55
C VAL A 201 2.21 -4.71 1.77
N SER A 202 1.61 -4.71 2.95
CA SER A 202 2.30 -4.79 4.23
C SER A 202 1.83 -6.03 4.96
N VAL A 203 2.77 -6.71 5.62
CA VAL A 203 2.50 -7.87 6.47
C VAL A 203 2.73 -7.48 7.92
N SER A 204 1.76 -7.76 8.79
CA SER A 204 1.85 -7.52 10.22
C SER A 204 1.23 -8.68 11.00
N PRO A 205 1.64 -8.93 12.25
CA PRO A 205 0.93 -9.87 13.12
C PRO A 205 -0.54 -9.46 13.30
N ASP A 206 -1.44 -10.42 13.49
CA ASP A 206 -2.80 -10.12 13.90
C ASP A 206 -2.82 -9.46 15.29
N ILE A 207 -3.84 -8.65 15.56
CA ILE A 207 -3.98 -7.87 16.80
C ILE A 207 -4.35 -8.78 17.98
N TYR A 208 -5.10 -9.85 17.74
CA TYR A 208 -5.56 -10.79 18.75
C TYR A 208 -4.69 -12.05 18.81
N ASP A 209 -4.16 -12.49 17.66
CA ASP A 209 -3.30 -13.67 17.55
C ASP A 209 -1.99 -13.36 16.81
N HIS A 210 -0.95 -12.97 17.56
CA HIS A 210 0.35 -12.62 17.00
C HIS A 210 1.07 -13.77 16.28
N THR A 211 0.56 -15.01 16.33
CA THR A 211 1.08 -16.11 15.52
C THR A 211 0.63 -16.04 14.06
N LYS A 212 -0.45 -15.31 13.79
CA LYS A 212 -1.01 -15.13 12.45
C LYS A 212 -0.39 -13.93 11.75
N SER A 213 -0.09 -14.10 10.47
CA SER A 213 0.37 -13.02 9.60
C SER A 213 -0.80 -12.47 8.78
N MET A 214 -1.07 -11.18 8.95
CA MET A 214 -2.11 -10.45 8.24
C MET A 214 -1.49 -9.62 7.12
N VAL A 215 -2.06 -9.75 5.92
CA VAL A 215 -1.68 -9.01 4.72
C VAL A 215 -2.71 -7.92 4.47
N LYS A 216 -2.25 -6.69 4.24
CA LYS A 216 -3.11 -5.57 3.83
C LYS A 216 -2.41 -4.73 2.78
N ILE A 217 -3.18 -3.90 2.07
CA ILE A 217 -2.62 -2.90 1.16
C ILE A 217 -1.72 -1.95 1.96
N ALA A 218 -0.50 -1.72 1.45
CA ALA A 218 0.52 -0.97 2.19
C ALA A 218 0.20 0.53 2.32
N HIS A 219 -0.54 1.09 1.36
CA HIS A 219 -0.92 2.49 1.30
C HIS A 219 -2.08 2.70 0.31
N ALA A 220 -2.96 3.67 0.56
CA ALA A 220 -4.12 3.95 -0.30
C ALA A 220 -3.75 4.20 -1.77
N SER A 221 -2.60 4.84 -2.02
CA SER A 221 -2.07 5.09 -3.36
C SER A 221 -1.82 3.83 -4.20
N VAL A 222 -1.70 2.66 -3.58
CA VAL A 222 -1.62 1.36 -4.29
C VAL A 222 -2.96 1.07 -4.95
N THR A 223 -4.06 1.18 -4.19
CA THR A 223 -5.42 1.01 -4.72
C THR A 223 -5.68 2.02 -5.83
N ASP A 224 -5.33 3.29 -5.62
CA ASP A 224 -5.49 4.34 -6.64
C ASP A 224 -4.74 3.99 -7.93
N TYR A 225 -3.50 3.51 -7.82
CA TYR A 225 -2.70 3.11 -8.97
C TYR A 225 -3.36 1.96 -9.74
N PHE A 226 -3.76 0.89 -9.06
CA PHE A 226 -4.36 -0.29 -9.71
C PHE A 226 -5.76 -0.01 -10.27
N VAL A 227 -6.59 0.82 -9.60
CA VAL A 227 -7.97 1.13 -10.02
C VAL A 227 -8.02 2.17 -11.14
N SER A 228 -7.06 3.10 -11.20
CA SER A 228 -7.13 4.22 -12.15
C SER A 228 -7.05 3.81 -13.64
N ALA A 229 -6.72 2.55 -13.96
CA ALA A 229 -6.56 1.95 -15.31
C ALA A 229 -5.58 2.65 -16.27
N LYS A 230 -5.27 3.93 -16.04
CA LYS A 230 -4.31 4.78 -16.75
C LYS A 230 -2.86 4.52 -16.30
N GLY A 231 -2.67 3.98 -15.09
CA GLY A 231 -1.36 3.74 -14.51
C GLY A 231 -0.68 2.44 -14.98
N LEU A 232 -1.43 1.45 -15.48
CA LEU A 232 -0.85 0.17 -15.94
C LEU A 232 -0.41 0.29 -17.40
N LYS A 233 0.86 -0.01 -17.70
CA LYS A 233 1.32 -0.12 -19.09
C LYS A 233 0.59 -1.23 -19.85
N ASP A 234 0.46 -1.07 -21.16
CA ASP A 234 -0.24 -2.03 -22.04
C ASP A 234 0.30 -3.46 -21.93
N SER A 235 1.58 -3.63 -21.61
CA SER A 235 2.21 -4.93 -21.38
C SER A 235 1.67 -5.69 -20.16
N ILE A 236 1.03 -5.00 -19.22
CA ILE A 236 0.51 -5.57 -17.96
C ILE A 236 -1.03 -5.55 -17.93
N LYS A 237 -1.67 -4.68 -18.71
CA LYS A 237 -3.16 -4.58 -18.77
C LYS A 237 -3.85 -5.92 -19.03
N GLY A 238 -3.25 -6.82 -19.82
CA GLY A 238 -3.83 -8.15 -20.08
C GLY A 238 -3.88 -9.08 -18.86
N TYR A 239 -3.06 -8.82 -17.83
CA TYR A 239 -2.94 -9.63 -16.62
C TYR A 239 -3.61 -8.98 -15.40
N CYS A 240 -3.99 -7.71 -15.51
CA CYS A 240 -4.33 -6.88 -14.36
C CYS A 240 -5.59 -6.04 -14.62
N GLU A 241 -6.74 -6.56 -14.18
CA GLU A 241 -7.98 -5.79 -14.09
C GLU A 241 -8.37 -5.67 -12.62
N VAL A 242 -8.07 -4.51 -12.03
CA VAL A 242 -8.45 -4.18 -10.65
C VAL A 242 -9.51 -3.09 -10.70
N SER A 243 -10.74 -3.48 -10.40
CA SER A 243 -11.89 -2.60 -10.23
C SER A 243 -12.78 -3.22 -9.16
N PRO A 244 -13.65 -2.46 -8.49
CA PRO A 244 -14.61 -3.05 -7.56
C PRO A 244 -15.40 -4.21 -8.18
N GLN A 245 -15.83 -4.07 -9.44
CA GLN A 245 -16.59 -5.08 -10.16
C GLN A 245 -15.76 -6.35 -10.46
N SER A 246 -14.56 -6.19 -11.02
CA SER A 246 -13.67 -7.32 -11.33
C SER A 246 -13.21 -8.04 -10.06
N ALA A 247 -12.97 -7.28 -8.99
CA ALA A 247 -12.59 -7.82 -7.69
C ALA A 247 -13.73 -8.63 -7.08
N HIS A 248 -14.95 -8.09 -7.03
CA HIS A 248 -16.12 -8.82 -6.53
C HIS A 248 -16.39 -10.09 -7.36
N PHE A 249 -16.29 -9.99 -8.68
CA PHE A 249 -16.47 -11.14 -9.57
C PHE A 249 -15.41 -12.22 -9.32
N LEU A 250 -14.13 -11.85 -9.21
CA LEU A 250 -13.04 -12.77 -8.91
C LEU A 250 -13.29 -13.50 -7.59
N VAL A 251 -13.54 -12.75 -6.52
CA VAL A 251 -13.79 -13.29 -5.17
C VAL A 251 -14.97 -14.25 -5.18
N ALA A 252 -16.12 -13.82 -5.71
CA ALA A 252 -17.32 -14.66 -5.76
C ALA A 252 -17.09 -15.95 -6.56
N ARG A 253 -16.45 -15.85 -7.74
CA ARG A 253 -16.15 -17.01 -8.58
C ARG A 253 -15.21 -17.99 -7.88
N THR A 254 -14.17 -17.48 -7.21
CA THR A 254 -13.20 -18.31 -6.49
C THR A 254 -13.84 -18.99 -5.28
N CYS A 255 -14.61 -18.27 -4.46
CA CYS A 255 -15.34 -18.85 -3.34
C CYS A 255 -16.33 -19.94 -3.77
N LEU A 256 -17.11 -19.69 -4.83
CA LEU A 256 -18.05 -20.69 -5.35
C LEU A 256 -17.31 -21.94 -5.88
N ALA A 257 -16.20 -21.76 -6.59
CA ALA A 257 -15.39 -22.87 -7.06
C ALA A 257 -14.79 -23.68 -5.89
N TYR A 258 -14.33 -23.01 -4.84
CA TYR A 258 -13.84 -23.66 -3.62
C TYR A 258 -14.92 -24.52 -2.97
N LEU A 259 -16.11 -23.96 -2.76
CA LEU A 259 -17.24 -24.66 -2.14
C LEU A 259 -17.71 -25.87 -2.97
N CYS A 260 -17.62 -25.79 -4.30
CA CYS A 260 -17.96 -26.89 -5.21
C CYS A 260 -16.84 -27.94 -5.37
N SER A 261 -15.70 -27.76 -4.72
CA SER A 261 -14.57 -28.70 -4.79
C SER A 261 -14.61 -29.79 -3.70
N PHE A 262 -15.61 -29.76 -2.83
CA PHE A 262 -15.91 -30.74 -1.78
C PHE A 262 -17.31 -31.32 -1.97
#